data_AF-A0A2J7ZS77-F1
#
_entry.id   AF-A0A2J7ZS77-F1
#
_cell.length_a   1.000
_cell.length_b   1.000
_cell.length_c   1.000
_cell.angle_alpha   90.00
_cell.angle_beta   90.00
_cell.angle_gamma   90.00
#
_symmetry.space_group_name_H-M   'P 1'
#
loop_
_entity.id
_entity.type
_entity.pdbx_description
1 polymer ?
#
loop_
_entity_poly.entity_id
_entity_poly.type
_entity_poly.pdbx_seq_one_letter_code
_entity_poly.pdbx_strand_id
1 'polypeptide(L)'
;MSLFKAREWWHTQCGHGEEFDMGCLLVANIDNDPTGQGCDYVSVQSYDGQLYFFEAERLAFTRYLPSFLVPGPLAYLEVCDTFVTCTAALELEAYKYKVIAAASSEKARRIWGNLGDWVWNLDLRPSGSGAWIRGSKDLSSPTGAGPAAGGGNKKMQADWRVVLGEAAIDIRVGRFSQ
;
A
#
# COMPACT_ATOMS: atom_id res chain seq x y z
N MET A 1 33.98 -11.69 -14.37
CA MET A 1 34.00 -12.27 -13.01
C MET A 1 33.94 -11.10 -12.03
N SER A 2 32.81 -10.84 -11.38
CA SER A 2 32.73 -9.77 -10.38
C SER A 2 33.46 -10.21 -9.12
N LEU A 3 34.48 -9.46 -8.71
CA LEU A 3 35.34 -9.77 -7.56
C LEU A 3 34.64 -9.52 -6.21
N PHE A 4 33.53 -8.78 -6.21
CA PHE A 4 32.72 -8.50 -5.04
C PHE A 4 31.28 -8.95 -5.30
N LYS A 5 30.75 -9.78 -4.41
CA LYS A 5 29.35 -10.18 -4.38
C LYS A 5 28.69 -9.43 -3.22
N ALA A 6 27.65 -8.67 -3.50
CA ALA A 6 26.84 -8.06 -2.45
C ALA A 6 26.25 -9.18 -1.59
N ARG A 7 26.39 -9.06 -0.27
CA ARG A 7 25.77 -10.00 0.67
C ARG A 7 24.33 -9.57 0.85
N GLU A 8 23.44 -10.37 0.31
CA GLU A 8 21.99 -10.20 0.46
C GLU A 8 21.57 -10.72 1.83
N TRP A 9 20.86 -9.88 2.59
CA TRP A 9 20.28 -10.25 3.89
C TRP A 9 18.76 -10.38 3.82
N TRP A 10 18.15 -9.63 2.90
CA TRP A 10 16.72 -9.65 2.67
C TRP A 10 16.42 -9.16 1.25
N HIS A 11 15.37 -9.71 0.65
CA HIS A 11 14.75 -9.18 -0.55
C HIS A 11 13.24 -9.45 -0.53
N THR A 12 12.51 -8.63 -1.28
CA THR A 12 11.10 -8.89 -1.56
C THR A 12 10.81 -8.52 -3.01
N GLN A 13 9.75 -9.11 -3.55
CA GLN A 13 9.22 -8.73 -4.86
C GLN A 13 7.97 -7.87 -4.64
N CYS A 14 8.02 -6.63 -5.11
CA CYS A 14 6.88 -5.71 -5.05
C CYS A 14 6.03 -5.84 -6.32
N GLY A 15 4.74 -6.14 -6.17
CA GLY A 15 3.80 -6.26 -7.27
C GLY A 15 4.05 -7.47 -8.19
N HIS A 16 3.30 -7.54 -9.29
CA HIS A 16 3.44 -8.59 -10.32
C HIS A 16 3.57 -7.95 -11.71
N GLY A 17 4.77 -7.46 -12.02
CA GLY A 17 5.04 -6.72 -13.27
C GLY A 17 4.76 -5.23 -13.16
N GLU A 18 4.91 -4.66 -11.97
CA GLU A 18 4.82 -3.22 -11.77
C GLU A 18 6.12 -2.51 -12.14
N GLU A 19 5.97 -1.27 -12.59
CA GLU A 19 7.08 -0.39 -12.93
C GLU A 19 7.30 0.64 -11.80
N PHE A 20 8.56 0.98 -11.56
CA PHE A 20 8.99 1.87 -10.48
C PHE A 20 10.04 2.86 -11.02
N ASP A 21 10.07 4.06 -10.46
CA ASP A 21 11.05 5.10 -10.79
C ASP A 21 11.98 5.40 -9.59
N MET A 22 13.03 6.20 -9.79
CA MET A 22 14.05 6.50 -8.78
C MET A 22 13.48 7.17 -7.51
N GLY A 23 12.36 7.89 -7.60
CA GLY A 23 11.70 8.56 -6.48
C GLY A 23 10.66 7.72 -5.74
N CYS A 24 10.48 6.46 -6.15
CA CYS A 24 9.39 5.61 -5.68
C CYS A 24 9.68 4.84 -4.40
N LEU A 25 10.95 4.76 -3.96
CA LEU A 25 11.34 4.05 -2.74
C LEU A 25 11.55 5.02 -1.58
N LEU A 26 10.93 4.73 -0.46
CA LEU A 26 11.06 5.47 0.79
C LEU A 26 11.33 4.49 1.94
N VAL A 27 12.33 4.79 2.76
CA VAL A 27 12.62 4.06 4.00
C VAL A 27 12.56 5.06 5.14
N ALA A 28 11.71 4.80 6.13
CA ALA A 28 11.57 5.67 7.30
C ALA A 28 10.89 4.95 8.47
N ASN A 29 10.96 5.56 9.66
CA ASN A 29 10.23 5.14 10.86
C ASN A 29 8.72 5.48 10.74
N ILE A 30 8.01 4.73 9.90
CA ILE A 30 6.58 4.95 9.58
C ILE A 30 5.69 4.57 10.77
N ASP A 31 6.10 3.62 11.61
CA ASP A 31 5.42 3.27 12.85
C ASP A 31 5.60 4.32 13.97
N ASN A 32 6.51 5.27 13.78
CA ASN A 32 6.81 6.36 14.70
C ASN A 32 7.16 5.84 16.10
N ASP A 33 7.96 4.77 16.16
CA ASP A 33 8.47 4.21 17.41
C ASP A 33 9.43 5.24 18.06
N PRO A 34 9.12 5.78 19.24
CA PRO A 34 9.96 6.77 19.90
C PRO A 34 11.28 6.19 20.42
N THR A 35 11.38 4.86 20.54
CA THR A 35 12.61 4.20 21.01
C THR A 35 13.63 4.03 19.88
N GLY A 36 13.19 4.07 18.62
CA GLY A 36 14.03 3.80 17.45
C GLY A 36 14.69 2.41 17.50
N GLN A 37 14.13 1.49 18.29
CA GLN A 37 14.62 0.12 18.42
C GLN A 37 13.96 -0.82 17.41
N GLY A 38 12.83 -0.42 16.84
CA GLY A 38 12.18 -1.09 15.71
C GLY A 38 12.98 -1.00 14.40
N CYS A 39 12.56 -1.80 13.42
CA CYS A 39 13.08 -1.71 12.05
C CYS A 39 12.31 -0.63 11.28
N ASP A 40 13.03 0.16 10.48
CA ASP A 40 12.38 1.10 9.57
C ASP A 40 11.49 0.36 8.56
N TYR A 41 10.39 1.00 8.22
CA TYR A 41 9.41 0.47 7.28
C TYR A 41 9.79 0.96 5.89
N VAL A 42 9.51 0.11 4.90
CA VAL A 42 9.77 0.42 3.51
C VAL A 42 8.45 0.72 2.81
N SER A 43 8.36 1.88 2.19
CA SER A 43 7.25 2.27 1.33
C SER A 43 7.71 2.32 -0.12
N VAL A 44 6.93 1.74 -1.03
CA VAL A 44 7.22 1.76 -2.47
C VAL A 44 6.00 2.28 -3.23
N GLN A 45 6.20 3.25 -4.11
CA GLN A 45 5.18 3.79 -5.00
C GLN A 45 5.30 3.17 -6.39
N SER A 46 4.26 2.48 -6.85
CA SER A 46 4.17 2.02 -8.24
C SER A 46 3.90 3.17 -9.21
N TYR A 47 4.29 3.03 -10.47
CA TYR A 47 3.96 3.96 -11.56
C TYR A 47 2.44 4.13 -11.76
N ASP A 48 1.61 3.20 -11.30
CA ASP A 48 0.15 3.29 -11.31
C ASP A 48 -0.43 4.08 -10.11
N GLY A 49 0.42 4.62 -9.23
CA GLY A 49 0.01 5.38 -8.05
C GLY A 49 -0.39 4.54 -6.85
N GLN A 50 0.00 3.27 -6.84
CA GLN A 50 -0.21 2.37 -5.71
C GLN A 50 0.97 2.42 -4.75
N LEU A 51 0.72 2.79 -3.50
CA LEU A 51 1.66 2.71 -2.40
C LEU A 51 1.63 1.32 -1.76
N TYR A 52 2.81 0.74 -1.57
CA TYR A 52 3.07 -0.52 -0.90
C TYR A 52 3.78 -0.25 0.41
N PHE A 53 3.25 -0.77 1.52
CA PHE A 53 3.87 -0.64 2.83
C PHE A 53 4.40 -2.00 3.28
N PHE A 54 5.70 -2.08 3.50
CA PHE A 54 6.39 -3.27 3.97
C PHE A 54 6.85 -3.06 5.42
N GLU A 55 6.40 -3.97 6.27
CA GLU A 55 6.88 -4.14 7.64
C GLU A 55 7.88 -5.30 7.61
N ALA A 56 9.17 -4.97 7.58
CA ALA A 56 10.25 -5.94 7.37
C ALA A 56 9.99 -6.86 6.17
N GLU A 57 9.77 -8.16 6.40
CA GLU A 57 9.57 -9.16 5.34
C GLU A 57 8.14 -9.25 4.82
N ARG A 58 7.19 -8.56 5.48
CA ARG A 58 5.77 -8.70 5.19
C ARG A 58 5.22 -7.45 4.54
N LEU A 59 4.47 -7.62 3.45
CA LEU A 59 3.60 -6.58 2.93
C LEU A 59 2.45 -6.36 3.94
N ALA A 60 2.45 -5.19 4.58
CA ALA A 60 1.42 -4.81 5.55
C ALA A 60 0.10 -4.51 4.83
N PHE A 61 0.10 -3.54 3.91
CA PHE A 61 -1.05 -3.19 3.09
C PHE A 61 -0.66 -2.33 1.89
N THR A 62 -1.61 -2.11 0.98
CA THR A 62 -1.44 -1.26 -0.21
C THR A 62 -2.56 -0.24 -0.34
N ARG A 63 -2.27 0.95 -0.88
CA ARG A 63 -3.26 2.02 -1.10
C ARG A 63 -3.00 2.79 -2.37
N TYR A 64 -4.06 3.18 -3.08
CA TYR A 64 -3.95 4.08 -4.22
C TYR A 64 -3.99 5.53 -3.76
N LEU A 65 -3.07 6.35 -4.27
CA LEU A 65 -3.13 7.80 -4.15
C LEU A 65 -4.31 8.35 -4.96
N PRO A 66 -5.08 9.31 -4.42
CA PRO A 66 -6.14 9.96 -5.19
C PRO A 66 -5.51 10.87 -6.25
N SER A 67 -6.22 11.10 -7.35
CA SER A 67 -5.82 12.05 -8.40
C SER A 67 -4.36 11.87 -8.90
N PHE A 68 -3.93 10.61 -9.01
CA PHE A 68 -2.61 10.25 -9.47
C PHE A 68 -2.57 10.17 -11.01
N LEU A 69 -1.53 10.74 -11.61
CA LEU A 69 -1.30 10.68 -13.06
C LEU A 69 0.13 10.23 -13.40
N VAL A 70 1.11 10.75 -12.66
CA VAL A 70 2.55 10.47 -12.82
C VAL A 70 3.14 10.33 -11.41
N PRO A 71 4.07 9.39 -11.18
CA PRO A 71 4.79 9.30 -9.91
C PRO A 71 5.61 10.56 -9.68
N GLY A 72 5.41 11.17 -8.52
CA GLY A 72 6.24 12.25 -8.03
C GLY A 72 7.15 11.77 -6.90
N PRO A 73 8.13 12.59 -6.48
CA PRO A 73 8.98 12.25 -5.34
C PRO A 73 8.13 11.99 -4.10
N LEU A 74 8.52 10.97 -3.33
CA LEU A 74 7.87 10.56 -2.10
C LEU A 74 8.79 10.82 -0.90
N ALA A 75 8.28 11.52 0.10
CA ALA A 75 8.99 11.74 1.36
C ALA A 75 8.07 11.50 2.55
N TYR A 76 8.66 11.16 3.70
CA TYR A 76 7.92 10.99 4.96
C TYR A 76 8.47 11.90 6.04
N LEU A 77 7.56 12.54 6.76
CA LEU A 77 7.83 13.44 7.86
C LEU A 77 7.45 12.76 9.18
N GLU A 78 8.47 12.27 9.89
CA GLU A 78 8.32 11.55 11.16
C GLU A 78 7.60 12.38 12.24
N VAL A 79 7.90 13.69 12.31
CA VAL A 79 7.35 14.60 13.34
C VAL A 79 5.83 14.69 13.27
N CYS A 80 5.27 14.63 12.05
CA CYS A 80 3.84 14.80 11.83
C CYS A 80 3.12 13.51 11.42
N ASP A 81 3.85 12.39 11.27
CA ASP A 81 3.31 11.12 10.76
C ASP A 81 2.63 11.27 9.38
N THR A 82 3.33 11.97 8.47
CA THR A 82 2.75 12.46 7.21
C THR A 82 3.65 12.12 6.02
N PHE A 83 3.06 11.52 5.00
CA PHE A 83 3.64 11.34 3.67
C PHE A 83 3.42 12.59 2.84
N VAL A 84 4.43 13.02 2.12
CA VAL A 84 4.37 14.15 1.21
C VAL A 84 4.74 13.66 -0.18
N THR A 85 3.93 14.01 -1.17
CA THR A 85 4.20 13.72 -2.58
C THR A 85 3.82 14.90 -3.45
N CYS A 86 4.48 15.05 -4.59
CA CYS A 86 4.12 16.06 -5.58
C CYS A 86 3.29 15.41 -6.70
N THR A 87 2.10 15.96 -6.96
CA THR A 87 1.23 15.49 -8.05
C THR A 87 1.52 16.21 -9.36
N ALA A 88 1.04 15.66 -10.47
CA ALA A 88 1.13 16.27 -11.80
C ALA A 88 0.41 17.63 -11.91
N ALA A 89 -0.46 17.97 -10.94
CA ALA A 89 -1.07 19.29 -10.83
C ALA A 89 -0.11 20.38 -10.29
N LEU A 90 1.17 20.05 -10.06
CA LEU A 90 2.19 20.96 -9.49
C LEU A 90 1.84 21.38 -8.06
N GLU A 91 1.19 20.48 -7.33
CA GLU A 91 0.81 20.63 -5.94
C GLU A 91 1.55 19.60 -5.09
N LEU A 92 2.04 20.01 -3.92
CA LEU A 92 2.42 19.11 -2.84
C LEU A 92 1.17 18.69 -2.10
N GLU A 93 0.96 17.39 -1.98
CA GLU A 93 -0.11 16.80 -1.19
C GLU A 93 0.47 16.05 0.00
N ALA A 94 -0.13 16.28 1.16
CA ALA A 94 0.28 15.65 2.40
C ALA A 94 -0.79 14.69 2.92
N TYR A 95 -0.40 13.45 3.20
CA TYR A 95 -1.28 12.37 3.64
C TYR A 95 -0.80 11.80 4.96
N LYS A 96 -1.63 11.89 6.00
CA LYS A 96 -1.33 11.26 7.30
C LYS A 96 -1.34 9.73 7.16
N TYR A 97 -0.33 9.07 7.69
CA TYR A 97 -0.21 7.60 7.62
C TYR A 97 -1.47 6.90 8.15
N LYS A 98 -1.99 7.35 9.30
CA LYS A 98 -3.21 6.79 9.90
C LYS A 98 -4.43 6.89 8.98
N VAL A 99 -4.52 7.94 8.16
CA VAL A 99 -5.61 8.11 7.18
C VAL A 99 -5.43 7.15 6.01
N ILE A 100 -4.20 6.98 5.52
CA ILE A 100 -3.86 6.03 4.46
C ILE A 100 -4.18 4.59 4.92
N ALA A 101 -3.72 4.22 6.11
CA ALA A 101 -3.95 2.90 6.70
C ALA A 101 -5.45 2.60 6.87
N ALA A 102 -6.22 3.59 7.36
CA ALA A 102 -7.65 3.45 7.61
C ALA A 102 -8.52 3.50 6.34
N ALA A 103 -8.05 4.11 5.24
CA ALA A 103 -8.81 4.21 4.00
C ALA A 103 -9.05 2.81 3.41
N SER A 104 -10.30 2.45 3.16
CA SER A 104 -10.63 1.18 2.50
C SER A 104 -10.46 1.32 0.98
N SER A 105 -9.73 0.42 0.33
CA SER A 105 -9.52 0.49 -1.12
C SER A 105 -10.80 0.10 -1.90
N GLU A 106 -11.28 0.99 -2.77
CA GLU A 106 -12.50 0.77 -3.56
C GLU A 106 -12.27 -0.20 -4.74
N LYS A 107 -11.01 -0.34 -5.19
CA LYS A 107 -10.61 -1.22 -6.30
C LYS A 107 -10.64 -2.71 -5.91
N ALA A 108 -10.30 -3.05 -4.66
CA ALA A 108 -10.51 -4.39 -4.12
C ALA A 108 -12.01 -4.75 -4.13
N ARG A 109 -12.90 -3.81 -3.79
CA ARG A 109 -14.35 -4.01 -3.89
C ARG A 109 -14.87 -4.16 -5.33
N ARG A 110 -14.29 -3.49 -6.33
CA ARG A 110 -14.77 -3.62 -7.73
C ARG A 110 -14.36 -4.94 -8.39
N ILE A 111 -13.15 -5.42 -8.11
CA ILE A 111 -12.67 -6.71 -8.65
C ILE A 111 -13.30 -7.86 -7.86
N TRP A 112 -13.27 -7.82 -6.52
CA TRP A 112 -13.76 -8.91 -5.68
C TRP A 112 -15.27 -8.84 -5.37
N GLY A 113 -15.90 -7.68 -5.48
CA GLY A 113 -17.35 -7.53 -5.29
C GLY A 113 -18.19 -8.04 -6.47
N ASN A 114 -17.60 -8.10 -7.68
CA ASN A 114 -18.25 -8.71 -8.85
C ASN A 114 -17.85 -10.19 -9.05
N LEU A 115 -16.73 -10.63 -8.50
CA LEU A 115 -16.28 -12.04 -8.51
C LEU A 115 -16.68 -12.83 -7.24
N GLY A 116 -17.28 -12.15 -6.27
CA GLY A 116 -17.58 -12.65 -4.93
C GLY A 116 -18.57 -13.81 -4.85
N ASP A 117 -19.31 -14.09 -5.91
CA ASP A 117 -20.21 -15.26 -5.98
C ASP A 117 -19.59 -16.48 -6.69
N TRP A 118 -18.48 -16.32 -7.42
CA TRP A 118 -17.90 -17.41 -8.23
C TRP A 118 -16.53 -17.89 -7.77
N VAL A 119 -15.77 -17.08 -7.02
CA VAL A 119 -14.35 -17.39 -6.69
C VAL A 119 -14.16 -18.12 -5.36
N TRP A 120 -15.10 -18.04 -4.41
CA TRP A 120 -14.94 -18.66 -3.08
C TRP A 120 -15.19 -20.17 -3.04
N ASN A 121 -15.44 -20.83 -4.18
CA ASN A 121 -15.85 -22.23 -4.20
C ASN A 121 -14.85 -23.12 -4.95
N LEU A 122 -13.56 -22.90 -4.71
CA LEU A 122 -12.49 -23.75 -5.22
C LEU A 122 -11.55 -24.21 -4.10
N ASP A 123 -12.08 -24.95 -3.13
CA ASP A 123 -11.26 -25.83 -2.29
C ASP A 123 -10.73 -26.98 -3.16
N LEU A 124 -9.69 -26.70 -3.95
CA LEU A 124 -8.97 -27.69 -4.73
C LEU A 124 -8.07 -28.51 -3.78
N ARG A 125 -8.61 -29.59 -3.23
CA ARG A 125 -7.78 -30.66 -2.67
C ARG A 125 -7.38 -31.64 -3.78
N PRO A 126 -6.09 -32.00 -3.92
CA PRO A 126 -5.70 -33.00 -4.89
C PRO A 126 -6.21 -34.37 -4.42
N SER A 127 -7.13 -34.97 -5.19
CA SER A 127 -7.29 -36.43 -5.18
C SER A 127 -6.08 -37.00 -5.92
N GLY A 128 -5.39 -37.97 -5.31
CA GLY A 128 -4.15 -38.60 -5.83
C GLY A 128 -4.26 -39.32 -7.17
N SER A 129 -5.31 -39.07 -7.96
CA SER A 129 -5.54 -39.61 -9.31
C SER A 129 -5.77 -38.55 -10.40
N GLY A 130 -5.53 -37.25 -10.12
CA GLY A 130 -5.49 -36.21 -11.15
C GLY A 130 -6.84 -35.76 -11.72
N ALA A 131 -7.97 -36.11 -11.08
CA ALA A 131 -9.30 -35.64 -11.45
C ALA A 131 -9.93 -34.80 -10.32
N TRP A 132 -10.47 -33.63 -10.67
CA TRP A 132 -11.16 -32.70 -9.76
C TRP A 132 -12.63 -33.12 -9.58
N ILE A 133 -13.13 -33.23 -8.34
CA ILE A 133 -14.54 -33.54 -8.06
C ILE A 133 -15.25 -32.27 -7.54
N ARG A 134 -16.41 -31.94 -8.12
CA ARG A 134 -17.24 -30.79 -7.74
C ARG A 134 -18.23 -31.20 -6.63
N GLY A 135 -18.12 -30.63 -5.43
CA GLY A 135 -19.08 -30.83 -4.35
C GLY A 135 -20.39 -30.08 -4.59
N SER A 136 -21.53 -30.76 -4.44
CA SER A 136 -22.88 -30.17 -4.48
C SER A 136 -23.22 -29.50 -3.15
N LYS A 137 -23.86 -28.33 -3.17
CA LYS A 137 -24.18 -27.52 -1.98
C LYS A 137 -25.68 -27.56 -1.72
N ASP A 138 -26.10 -28.22 -0.64
CA ASP A 138 -27.43 -27.99 -0.06
C ASP A 138 -27.43 -26.63 0.63
N LEU A 139 -28.34 -25.76 0.19
CA LEU A 139 -28.52 -24.39 0.66
C LEU A 139 -29.45 -24.39 1.87
N SER A 140 -28.90 -24.21 3.08
CA SER A 140 -29.68 -23.71 4.22
C SER A 140 -29.03 -22.43 4.74
N SER A 141 -29.77 -21.35 4.62
CA SER A 141 -29.45 -19.99 5.08
C SER A 141 -29.08 -19.94 6.57
N PRO A 142 -28.20 -19.03 6.99
CA PRO A 142 -28.26 -18.52 8.35
C PRO A 142 -28.61 -17.02 8.33
N THR A 143 -29.80 -16.75 8.85
CA THR A 143 -30.12 -15.54 9.61
C THR A 143 -29.10 -15.33 10.73
N GLY A 144 -28.52 -14.13 10.84
CA GLY A 144 -27.63 -13.79 11.95
C GLY A 144 -27.06 -12.39 11.81
N ALA A 145 -27.76 -11.41 12.37
CA ALA A 145 -27.27 -10.05 12.55
C ALA A 145 -26.02 -10.07 13.47
N GLY A 146 -24.84 -9.81 12.90
CA GLY A 146 -23.62 -9.41 13.60
C GLY A 146 -23.48 -7.89 13.62
N PRO A 147 -22.72 -7.30 14.57
CA PRO A 147 -22.80 -5.87 14.85
C PRO A 147 -22.30 -5.07 13.65
N ALA A 148 -23.13 -4.12 13.22
CA ALA A 148 -22.74 -3.09 12.28
C ALA A 148 -21.65 -2.21 12.92
N ALA A 149 -20.40 -2.58 12.73
CA ALA A 149 -19.29 -1.64 12.89
C ALA A 149 -19.49 -0.57 11.81
N GLY A 150 -19.96 0.60 12.23
CA GLY A 150 -20.10 1.80 11.41
C GLY A 150 -18.74 2.30 10.94
N GLY A 151 -18.14 1.60 9.98
CA GLY A 151 -16.99 2.08 9.22
C GLY A 151 -17.51 2.94 8.08
N GLY A 152 -17.70 4.24 8.34
CA GLY A 152 -17.90 5.19 7.25
C GLY A 152 -16.77 5.02 6.23
N ASN A 153 -17.11 4.94 4.93
CA ASN A 153 -16.13 4.92 3.84
C ASN A 153 -15.34 6.24 3.88
N LYS A 154 -14.32 6.32 4.73
CA LYS A 154 -13.41 7.46 4.79
C LYS A 154 -12.51 7.35 3.56
N LYS A 155 -12.84 8.15 2.54
CA LYS A 155 -12.01 8.32 1.36
C LYS A 155 -10.67 8.92 1.80
N MET A 156 -9.58 8.44 1.21
CA MET A 156 -8.25 9.00 1.47
C MET A 156 -8.22 10.44 0.95
N GLN A 157 -8.01 11.40 1.85
CA GLN A 157 -7.97 12.83 1.54
C GLN A 157 -6.66 13.41 2.05
N ALA A 158 -6.09 14.34 1.29
CA ALA A 158 -4.92 15.11 1.71
C ALA A 158 -5.27 15.99 2.93
N ASP A 159 -4.37 16.01 3.91
CA ASP A 159 -4.46 16.84 5.11
C ASP A 159 -4.26 18.31 4.75
N TRP A 160 -3.27 18.59 3.92
CA TRP A 160 -3.02 19.90 3.34
C TRP A 160 -2.46 19.77 1.92
N ARG A 161 -2.59 20.85 1.16
CA ARG A 161 -2.06 20.99 -0.19
C ARG A 161 -1.38 22.34 -0.36
N VAL A 162 -0.26 22.36 -1.08
CA VAL A 162 0.46 23.59 -1.41
C VAL A 162 0.79 23.57 -2.90
N VAL A 163 0.37 24.60 -3.63
CA VAL A 163 0.72 24.77 -5.04
C VAL A 163 2.16 25.25 -5.13
N LEU A 164 3.04 24.48 -5.76
CA LEU A 164 4.40 24.89 -6.07
C LEU A 164 4.44 25.75 -7.34
N GLY A 165 3.57 25.43 -8.30
CA GLY A 165 3.57 26.09 -9.62
C GLY A 165 4.66 25.56 -10.57
N GLU A 166 5.47 24.60 -10.12
CA GLU A 166 6.46 23.88 -10.90
C GLU A 166 6.53 22.40 -10.46
N ALA A 167 7.18 21.57 -11.26
CA ALA A 167 7.33 20.15 -10.96
C ALA A 167 8.46 19.94 -9.94
N ALA A 168 8.21 19.16 -8.89
CA ALA A 168 9.24 18.77 -7.94
C ALA A 168 10.03 17.56 -8.47
N ILE A 169 11.36 17.69 -8.51
CA ILE A 169 12.26 16.59 -8.92
C ILE A 169 12.57 15.67 -7.73
N ASP A 170 12.77 16.24 -6.54
CA ASP A 170 13.10 15.51 -5.32
C ASP A 170 12.50 16.24 -4.11
N ILE A 171 12.16 15.50 -3.05
CA ILE A 171 11.70 16.04 -1.78
C ILE A 171 12.58 15.43 -0.69
N ARG A 172 13.32 16.29 0.01
CA ARG A 172 14.16 15.88 1.14
C ARG A 172 13.65 16.53 2.41
N VAL A 173 13.31 15.68 3.38
CA VAL A 173 12.99 16.12 4.74
C VAL A 173 14.28 16.13 5.54
N GLY A 174 14.80 17.33 5.78
CA GLY A 174 15.94 17.52 6.67
C GLY A 174 15.48 17.59 8.13
N ARG A 175 16.19 16.89 9.02
CA ARG A 175 16.05 17.07 10.47
C ARG A 175 17.29 17.81 10.96
N PHE A 176 17.11 19.08 11.34
CA PHE A 176 18.18 19.85 11.97
C PHE A 176 18.00 19.74 13.49
N SER A 177 18.98 19.15 14.17
CA SER A 177 19.03 19.23 15.64
C SER A 177 19.27 20.68 16.05
N GLN A 178 18.43 21.23 16.94
CA GLN A 178 18.79 22.41 17.72
C GLN A 178 19.65 22.00 18.92
#